data_AF-A0A1M3IB45-F1
#
_entry.id   AF-A0A1M3IB45-F1
#
_cell.length_a   1.000
_cell.length_b   1.000
_cell.length_c   1.000
_cell.angle_alpha   90.00
_cell.angle_beta   90.00
_cell.angle_gamma   90.00
#
_symmetry.space_group_name_H-M   'P 1'
#
loop_
_entity.id
_entity.type
_entity.pdbx_description
1 polymer ?
#
loop_
_entity_poly.entity_id
_entity_poly.type
_entity_poly.pdbx_seq_one_letter_code
_entity_poly.pdbx_strand_id
1 'polypeptide(L)'
;ELTFTGSGNANGADVNLAFNTVNDYANGVTSGAQELKVRSNKNFSVTVKTSSANFSYTGSTTPAPTMPVSGVLALKVSANATSGTVATPFSTTAYAGLTSANQNLISNGSRGGNQTFSVMYQATPGFSYPAGTYTTDVVYTATQL
;
A
#
# COMPACT_ATOMS: atom_id res chain seq x y z
N GLU A 1 -7.53 -16.18 6.10
CA GLU A 1 -8.17 -14.88 6.39
C GLU A 1 -7.09 -13.82 6.53
N LEU A 2 -7.32 -12.64 5.97
CA LEU A 2 -6.44 -11.47 6.09
C LEU A 2 -7.30 -10.29 6.56
N THR A 3 -6.86 -9.61 7.62
CA THR A 3 -7.59 -8.50 8.27
C THR A 3 -6.62 -7.39 8.66
N PHE A 4 -7.10 -6.15 8.74
CA PHE A 4 -6.37 -5.04 9.34
C PHE A 4 -6.52 -5.11 10.87
N THR A 5 -5.42 -4.97 11.62
CA THR A 5 -5.50 -5.11 13.09
C THR A 5 -6.20 -3.93 13.75
N GLY A 6 -6.11 -2.74 13.16
CA GLY A 6 -6.78 -1.54 13.66
C GLY A 6 -8.31 -1.57 13.56
N SER A 7 -8.87 -2.26 12.56
CA SER A 7 -10.33 -2.36 12.36
C SER A 7 -10.90 -3.73 12.74
N GLY A 8 -10.07 -4.77 12.79
CA GLY A 8 -10.50 -6.16 12.96
C GLY A 8 -11.17 -6.76 11.72
N ASN A 9 -11.23 -6.04 10.60
CA ASN A 9 -11.99 -6.39 9.40
C ASN A 9 -11.10 -6.44 8.14
N ALA A 10 -11.69 -6.84 7.01
CA ALA A 10 -10.99 -6.87 5.71
C ALA A 10 -10.66 -5.47 5.16
N ASN A 11 -11.29 -4.42 5.69
CA ASN A 11 -11.08 -3.03 5.30
C ASN A 11 -10.27 -2.29 6.38
N GLY A 12 -9.20 -1.62 5.96
CA GLY A 12 -8.40 -0.74 6.81
C GLY A 12 -9.05 0.63 6.99
N ALA A 13 -8.46 1.46 7.84
CA ALA A 13 -8.83 2.88 7.92
C ALA A 13 -8.27 3.64 6.71
N ASP A 14 -8.87 4.80 6.42
CA ASP A 14 -8.37 5.69 5.36
C ASP A 14 -6.96 6.18 5.70
N VAL A 15 -6.07 6.10 4.70
CA VAL A 15 -4.72 6.65 4.79
C VAL A 15 -4.71 8.00 4.09
N ASN A 16 -4.73 9.08 4.87
CA ASN A 16 -4.66 10.44 4.33
C ASN A 16 -3.20 10.92 4.22
N LEU A 17 -2.77 11.29 3.01
CA LEU A 17 -1.46 11.87 2.72
C LEU A 17 -1.67 13.31 2.24
N ALA A 18 -1.59 14.28 3.16
CA ALA A 18 -1.84 15.67 2.86
C ALA A 18 -0.57 16.39 2.35
N PHE A 19 -0.68 17.06 1.21
CA PHE A 19 0.40 17.85 0.60
C PHE A 19 0.14 19.35 0.81
N ASN A 20 0.75 19.92 1.85
CA ASN A 20 0.49 21.28 2.31
C ASN A 20 1.64 22.25 1.96
N THR A 21 2.85 21.74 1.79
CA THR A 21 4.06 22.54 1.56
C THR A 21 4.75 22.15 0.26
N VAL A 22 5.55 23.07 -0.30
CA VAL A 22 6.41 22.78 -1.47
C VAL A 22 7.33 21.58 -1.23
N ASN A 23 7.81 21.41 0.01
CA ASN A 23 8.64 20.29 0.39
C ASN A 23 7.91 18.94 0.27
N ASP A 24 6.60 18.91 0.57
CA ASP A 24 5.78 17.70 0.43
C ASP A 24 5.73 17.25 -1.04
N TYR A 25 5.59 18.19 -1.98
CA TYR A 25 5.59 17.88 -3.40
C TYR A 25 6.97 17.45 -3.92
N ALA A 26 8.06 18.00 -3.35
CA ALA A 26 9.43 17.65 -3.74
C ALA A 26 9.90 16.29 -3.20
N ASN A 27 9.57 15.97 -1.95
CA ASN A 27 10.12 14.82 -1.21
C ASN A 27 9.08 13.73 -0.90
N GLY A 28 7.80 14.01 -1.15
CA GLY A 28 6.69 13.14 -0.85
C GLY A 28 6.25 13.16 0.61
N VAL A 29 5.10 12.55 0.86
CA VAL A 29 4.51 12.39 2.20
C VAL A 29 4.41 10.92 2.53
N THR A 30 4.78 10.56 3.75
CA THR A 30 4.76 9.19 4.27
C THR A 30 3.60 8.99 5.24
N SER A 31 2.93 7.84 5.17
CA SER A 31 1.87 7.47 6.11
C SER A 31 2.41 6.92 7.43
N GLY A 32 1.55 6.84 8.44
CA GLY A 32 1.75 5.91 9.56
C GLY A 32 1.67 4.44 9.12
N ALA A 33 2.12 3.53 9.98
CA ALA A 33 2.07 2.09 9.71
C ALA A 33 0.63 1.56 9.74
N GLN A 34 0.31 0.70 8.78
CA GLN A 34 -0.92 -0.10 8.74
C GLN A 34 -0.53 -1.56 9.00
N GLU A 35 -1.02 -2.13 10.09
CA GLU A 35 -0.73 -3.53 10.43
C GLU A 35 -1.86 -4.45 9.98
N LEU A 36 -1.46 -5.58 9.39
CA LEU A 36 -2.34 -6.62 8.88
C LEU A 36 -2.00 -7.95 9.57
N LYS A 37 -3.02 -8.76 9.77
CA LYS A 37 -2.92 -10.10 10.34
C LYS A 37 -3.47 -11.13 9.36
N VAL A 38 -2.66 -12.15 9.11
CA VAL A 38 -3.03 -13.35 8.37
C VAL A 38 -3.27 -14.49 9.35
N ARG A 39 -4.42 -15.13 9.21
CA ARG A 39 -4.78 -16.39 9.86
C ARG A 39 -4.95 -17.48 8.83
N SER A 40 -4.13 -18.53 8.91
CA SER A 40 -4.14 -19.64 7.96
C SER A 40 -3.73 -20.95 8.62
N ASN A 41 -4.33 -22.06 8.19
CA ASN A 41 -3.93 -23.42 8.57
C ASN A 41 -2.85 -24.00 7.64
N LYS A 42 -2.57 -23.35 6.51
CA LYS A 42 -1.48 -23.66 5.59
C LYS A 42 -0.48 -22.50 5.52
N ASN A 43 0.71 -22.77 5.00
CA ASN A 43 1.61 -21.69 4.64
C ASN A 43 0.94 -20.80 3.58
N PHE A 44 1.39 -19.57 3.44
CA PHE A 44 0.74 -18.61 2.56
C PHE A 44 1.72 -17.68 1.86
N SER A 45 1.24 -17.02 0.82
CA SER A 45 1.85 -15.82 0.25
C SER A 45 0.87 -14.65 0.35
N VAL A 46 1.39 -13.42 0.33
CA VAL A 46 0.59 -12.20 0.22
C VAL A 46 1.02 -11.47 -1.04
N THR A 47 0.05 -11.10 -1.88
CA THR A 47 0.24 -10.17 -2.98
C THR A 47 -0.43 -8.84 -2.67
N VAL A 48 0.07 -7.77 -3.30
CA VAL A 48 -0.46 -6.41 -3.23
C VAL A 48 -0.63 -5.85 -4.63
N LYS A 49 -1.67 -5.04 -4.83
CA LYS A 49 -1.87 -4.19 -6.01
C LYS A 49 -2.73 -2.99 -5.66
N THR A 50 -2.79 -2.00 -6.55
CA THR A 50 -3.86 -0.98 -6.50
C THR A 50 -5.10 -1.41 -7.26
N SER A 51 -6.26 -0.87 -6.91
CA SER A 51 -7.53 -1.15 -7.58
C SER A 51 -7.58 -0.64 -9.02
N SER A 52 -6.78 0.39 -9.34
CA SER A 52 -6.70 1.04 -10.65
C SER A 52 -5.27 1.43 -11.01
N ALA A 53 -5.00 1.63 -12.30
CA ALA A 53 -3.70 2.12 -12.80
C ALA A 53 -3.48 3.62 -12.53
N ASN A 54 -4.59 4.38 -12.41
CA ASN A 54 -4.60 5.81 -12.14
C ASN A 54 -5.41 6.08 -10.88
N PHE A 55 -5.05 7.13 -10.14
CA PHE A 55 -5.88 7.65 -9.06
C PHE A 55 -7.21 8.18 -9.59
N SER A 56 -8.26 8.07 -8.77
CA SER A 56 -9.53 8.77 -8.99
C SER A 56 -9.43 10.20 -8.48
N TYR A 57 -9.68 11.19 -9.34
CA TYR A 57 -9.62 12.61 -8.98
C TYR A 57 -10.99 13.15 -8.57
N THR A 58 -11.02 13.92 -7.48
CA THR A 58 -12.15 14.77 -7.07
C THR A 58 -11.64 16.18 -6.82
N GLY A 59 -12.12 17.15 -7.61
CA GLY A 59 -11.76 18.56 -7.51
C GLY A 59 -12.38 19.37 -8.65
N SER A 60 -11.95 20.62 -8.83
CA SER A 60 -12.56 21.56 -9.78
C SER A 60 -11.85 21.68 -11.13
N THR A 61 -10.68 21.06 -11.32
CA THR A 61 -9.91 21.17 -12.57
C THR A 61 -10.59 20.42 -13.71
N THR A 62 -10.75 21.09 -14.86
CA THR A 62 -11.33 20.52 -16.09
C THR A 62 -10.39 20.79 -17.29
N PRO A 63 -10.03 19.78 -18.10
CA PRO A 63 -10.39 18.37 -17.95
C PRO A 63 -9.79 17.76 -16.67
N ALA A 64 -10.42 16.70 -16.16
CA ALA A 64 -9.94 16.02 -14.96
C ALA A 64 -8.50 15.49 -15.20
N PRO A 65 -7.56 15.75 -14.27
CA PRO A 65 -6.19 15.26 -14.39
C PRO A 65 -6.15 13.73 -14.27
N THR A 66 -5.25 13.12 -15.05
CA THR A 66 -4.97 11.68 -14.96
C THR A 66 -3.63 11.49 -14.26
N MET A 67 -3.66 11.09 -12.99
CA MET A 67 -2.45 10.77 -12.23
C MET A 67 -2.24 9.26 -12.16
N PRO A 68 -1.14 8.70 -12.71
CA PRO A 68 -0.83 7.29 -12.57
C PRO A 68 -0.44 6.96 -11.13
N VAL A 69 -0.77 5.75 -10.68
CA VAL A 69 -0.29 5.22 -9.40
C VAL A 69 1.20 4.91 -9.49
N SER A 70 1.61 4.27 -10.59
CA SER A 70 3.00 3.89 -10.82
C SER A 70 3.88 5.15 -10.86
N GLY A 71 4.96 5.13 -10.07
CA GLY A 71 5.87 6.27 -9.92
C GLY A 71 5.40 7.34 -8.92
N VAL A 72 4.16 7.28 -8.44
CA VAL A 72 3.63 8.22 -7.44
C VAL A 72 3.45 7.55 -6.08
N LEU A 73 2.76 6.41 -6.01
CA LEU A 73 2.52 5.67 -4.77
C LEU A 73 3.50 4.53 -4.61
N ALA A 74 4.14 4.47 -3.46
CA ALA A 74 5.07 3.43 -3.10
C ALA A 74 4.74 2.84 -1.71
N LEU A 75 5.19 1.61 -1.48
CA LEU A 75 4.97 0.86 -0.26
C LEU A 75 6.30 0.30 0.26
N LYS A 76 6.44 0.24 1.59
CA LYS A 76 7.46 -0.58 2.27
C LYS A 76 6.81 -1.47 3.32
N VAL A 77 7.44 -2.59 3.64
CA VAL A 77 7.01 -3.49 4.73
C VAL A 77 7.75 -3.07 6.01
N SER A 78 7.17 -2.17 6.81
CA SER A 78 7.84 -1.65 8.01
C SER A 78 8.10 -2.69 9.10
N ALA A 79 7.35 -3.80 9.11
CA ALA A 79 7.59 -4.96 9.98
C ALA A 79 7.05 -6.25 9.35
N ASN A 80 7.71 -7.38 9.60
CA ASN A 80 7.25 -8.69 9.14
C ASN A 80 7.48 -9.76 10.23
N ALA A 81 6.40 -10.23 10.84
CA ALA A 81 6.38 -11.30 11.83
C ALA A 81 5.68 -12.57 11.29
N THR A 82 5.55 -12.71 9.97
CA THR A 82 4.90 -13.88 9.34
C THR A 82 5.81 -15.11 9.25
N SER A 83 7.09 -14.97 9.62
CA SER A 83 8.18 -15.92 9.34
C SER A 83 8.44 -16.19 7.85
N GLY A 84 7.76 -15.49 6.95
CA GLY A 84 8.05 -15.45 5.51
C GLY A 84 9.07 -14.37 5.16
N THR A 85 9.38 -14.26 3.87
CA THR A 85 10.30 -13.24 3.34
C THR A 85 9.54 -12.10 2.67
N VAL A 86 10.04 -10.87 2.80
CA VAL A 86 9.54 -9.74 1.99
C VAL A 86 10.05 -9.94 0.57
N ALA A 87 9.14 -9.92 -0.40
CA ALA A 87 9.48 -10.18 -1.79
C ALA A 87 9.96 -8.90 -2.50
N THR A 88 10.99 -9.03 -3.34
CA THR A 88 11.47 -7.98 -4.25
C THR A 88 10.32 -7.52 -5.17
N PRO A 89 10.14 -6.20 -5.41
CA PRO A 89 11.03 -5.10 -5.07
C PRO A 89 10.83 -4.49 -3.67
N PHE A 90 9.87 -4.99 -2.88
CA PHE A 90 9.59 -4.43 -1.57
C PHE A 90 10.71 -4.73 -0.57
N SER A 91 10.82 -3.87 0.42
CA SER A 91 11.87 -3.93 1.45
C SER A 91 11.32 -3.45 2.79
N THR A 92 12.05 -3.74 3.86
CA THR A 92 11.81 -3.17 5.19
C THR A 92 12.41 -1.78 5.37
N THR A 93 13.36 -1.40 4.52
CA THR A 93 14.12 -0.14 4.64
C THR A 93 13.84 0.86 3.52
N ALA A 94 13.31 0.40 2.38
CA ALA A 94 13.07 1.23 1.20
C ALA A 94 11.65 1.06 0.66
N TYR A 95 11.11 2.13 0.08
CA TYR A 95 9.82 2.13 -0.61
C TYR A 95 9.98 1.62 -2.04
N ALA A 96 9.04 0.82 -2.51
CA ALA A 96 8.94 0.36 -3.88
C ALA A 96 7.57 0.71 -4.47
N GLY A 97 7.56 1.08 -5.76
CA GLY A 97 6.36 1.54 -6.44
C GLY A 97 5.27 0.48 -6.52
N LEU A 98 4.03 0.91 -6.26
CA LEU A 98 2.84 0.09 -6.45
C LEU A 98 2.32 0.20 -7.89
N THR A 99 1.66 -0.87 -8.33
CA THR A 99 1.00 -0.94 -9.63
C THR A 99 -0.38 -1.58 -9.51
N SER A 100 -1.18 -1.52 -10.58
CA SER A 100 -2.45 -2.25 -10.66
C SER A 100 -2.30 -3.75 -10.96
N ALA A 101 -1.08 -4.22 -11.26
CA ALA A 101 -0.77 -5.63 -11.41
C ALA A 101 -0.44 -6.26 -10.04
N ASN A 102 -0.71 -7.56 -9.89
CA ASN A 102 -0.36 -8.29 -8.67
C ASN A 102 1.17 -8.31 -8.49
N GLN A 103 1.65 -7.82 -7.36
CA GLN A 103 3.04 -7.88 -6.95
C GLN A 103 3.16 -8.74 -5.69
N ASN A 104 4.11 -9.67 -5.64
CA ASN A 104 4.37 -10.43 -4.42
C ASN A 104 4.87 -9.48 -3.33
N LEU A 105 4.31 -9.59 -2.12
CA LEU A 105 4.70 -8.79 -0.97
C LEU A 105 5.38 -9.65 0.09
N ILE A 106 4.75 -10.75 0.48
CA ILE A 106 5.28 -11.74 1.43
C ILE A 106 5.26 -13.12 0.77
N SER A 107 6.39 -13.82 0.82
CA SER A 107 6.54 -15.19 0.32
C SER A 107 6.75 -16.16 1.48
N ASN A 108 6.13 -17.34 1.40
CA ASN A 108 6.31 -18.44 2.37
C ASN A 108 6.02 -18.06 3.83
N GLY A 109 4.98 -17.25 4.07
CA GLY A 109 4.47 -17.01 5.42
C GLY A 109 4.05 -18.32 6.08
N SER A 110 4.46 -18.53 7.33
CA SER A 110 4.13 -19.74 8.08
C SER A 110 2.65 -19.78 8.44
N ARG A 111 2.04 -20.97 8.49
CA ARG A 111 0.69 -21.15 9.07
C ARG A 111 0.64 -20.66 10.52
N GLY A 112 -0.50 -20.15 10.95
CA GLY A 112 -0.68 -19.63 12.31
C GLY A 112 -1.91 -18.78 12.49
N GLY A 113 -2.22 -18.48 13.75
CA GLY A 113 -3.33 -17.63 14.18
C GLY A 113 -3.03 -16.12 14.15
N ASN A 114 -1.74 -15.76 14.19
CA ASN A 114 -1.29 -14.40 14.47
C ASN A 114 -0.06 -14.01 13.64
N GLN A 115 -0.14 -14.21 12.31
CA GLN A 115 0.95 -13.88 11.41
C GLN A 115 0.79 -12.43 10.96
N THR A 116 1.59 -11.51 11.51
CA THR A 116 1.42 -10.08 11.24
C THR A 116 2.51 -9.53 10.33
N PHE A 117 2.14 -8.51 9.56
CA PHE A 117 3.07 -7.63 8.86
C PHE A 117 2.49 -6.22 8.83
N SER A 118 3.38 -5.23 8.80
CA SER A 118 3.00 -3.82 8.78
C SER A 118 3.56 -3.16 7.54
N VAL A 119 2.77 -2.28 6.94
CA VAL A 119 3.11 -1.54 5.72
C VAL A 119 3.05 -0.05 5.97
N MET A 120 3.88 0.71 5.27
CA MET A 120 3.79 2.16 5.20
C MET A 120 3.75 2.56 3.74
N TYR A 121 3.05 3.66 3.44
CA TYR A 121 2.95 4.23 2.11
C TYR A 121 3.73 5.52 2.02
N GLN A 122 4.24 5.82 0.83
CA GLN A 122 4.78 7.12 0.47
C GLN A 122 4.18 7.55 -0.86
N ALA A 123 3.72 8.79 -0.95
CA ALA A 123 3.29 9.38 -2.21
C ALA A 123 4.22 10.54 -2.60
N THR A 124 4.65 10.58 -3.86
CA THR A 124 5.48 11.66 -4.42
C THR A 124 4.95 12.06 -5.80
N PRO A 125 3.87 12.86 -5.89
CA PRO A 125 3.24 13.24 -7.16
C PRO A 125 4.05 14.28 -7.95
N GLY A 126 4.98 15.00 -7.31
CA GLY A 126 5.66 16.14 -7.92
C GLY A 126 4.73 17.35 -8.11
N PHE A 127 5.11 18.27 -8.99
CA PHE A 127 4.44 19.57 -9.17
C PHE A 127 3.45 19.63 -10.33
N SER A 128 3.27 18.52 -11.07
CA SER A 128 2.52 18.49 -12.34
C SER A 128 1.01 18.34 -12.16
N TYR A 129 0.54 18.02 -10.96
CA TYR A 129 -0.86 17.71 -10.70
C TYR A 129 -1.54 18.87 -9.94
N PRO A 130 -2.73 19.31 -10.40
CA PRO A 130 -3.45 20.40 -9.74
C PRO A 130 -4.01 19.94 -8.38
N ALA A 131 -4.41 20.92 -7.57
CA ALA A 131 -5.06 20.68 -6.29
C ALA A 131 -6.35 19.86 -6.45
N GLY A 132 -6.57 18.96 -5.50
CA GLY A 132 -7.74 18.10 -5.41
C GLY A 132 -7.43 16.83 -4.62
N THR A 133 -8.44 16.00 -4.45
CA THR A 133 -8.29 14.70 -3.77
C THR A 133 -8.07 13.61 -4.81
N TYR A 134 -7.04 12.80 -4.59
CA TYR A 134 -6.69 11.67 -5.45
C TYR A 134 -6.75 10.39 -4.63
N THR A 135 -7.64 9.46 -5.00
CA THR A 135 -7.89 8.23 -4.24
C THR A 135 -7.55 6.97 -5.03
N THR A 136 -7.13 5.93 -4.33
CA THR A 136 -6.96 4.56 -4.87
C THR A 136 -7.05 3.58 -3.70
N ASP A 137 -7.53 2.37 -3.96
CA ASP A 137 -7.51 1.31 -2.95
C ASP A 137 -6.26 0.46 -3.12
N VAL A 138 -5.62 0.10 -2.01
CA VAL A 138 -4.56 -0.91 -2.01
C VAL A 138 -5.14 -2.23 -1.54
N VAL A 139 -5.09 -3.22 -2.42
CA VAL A 139 -5.71 -4.54 -2.23
C VAL A 139 -4.65 -5.57 -1.90
N TYR A 140 -4.82 -6.24 -0.76
CA TYR A 140 -3.98 -7.34 -0.32
C TYR A 140 -4.71 -8.66 -0.51
N THR A 141 -4.03 -9.66 -1.08
CA THR A 141 -4.58 -11.02 -1.24
C THR A 141 -3.65 -12.02 -0.58
N ALA A 142 -4.17 -12.78 0.39
CA ALA A 142 -3.45 -13.92 0.98
C ALA A 142 -3.86 -15.22 0.29
N THR A 143 -2.89 -15.96 -0.25
CA THR A 143 -3.10 -17.22 -0.96
C THR A 143 -2.46 -18.35 -0.18
N GLN A 144 -3.19 -19.45 0.03
CA GLN A 144 -2.63 -20.64 0.65
C GLN A 144 -1.68 -21.37 -0.30
N LEU A 145 -0.59 -21.90 0.26
CA LEU A 145 0.39 -22.75 -0.41
C LEU A 145 0.12 -24.23 -0.10
#